data_AF-A0A0E3SLU7-F1
#
_entry.id   AF-A0A0E3SLU7-F1
#
_cell.length_a   1.000
_cell.length_b   1.000
_cell.length_c   1.000
_cell.angle_alpha   90.00
_cell.angle_beta   90.00
_cell.angle_gamma   90.00
#
_symmetry.space_group_name_H-M   'P 1'
#
loop_
_entity.id
_entity.type
_entity.pdbx_description
1 polymer ?
#
loop_
_entity_poly.entity_id
_entity_poly.type
_entity_poly.pdbx_seq_one_letter_code
_entity_poly.pdbx_strand_id
1 'polypeptide(L)'
;MIEETRSAVATTVSAGLTMLYWHIGKRIQEEILRGGRAEYGQEIVISLGRELTAEFGRGFEEKNLRRMIQFAEAFPDEEIIAALRRQLSWTHFKILILS
;
A
#
# COMPACT_ATOMS: atom_id res chain seq x y z
N MET A 1 -23.39 -20.24 -3.62
CA MET A 1 -22.80 -20.23 -4.97
C MET A 1 -22.48 -18.82 -5.49
N ILE A 2 -23.44 -17.95 -5.86
CA ILE A 2 -23.11 -16.61 -6.40
C ILE A 2 -22.34 -15.76 -5.37
N GLU A 3 -22.84 -15.66 -4.14
CA GLU A 3 -22.20 -14.82 -3.12
C GLU A 3 -20.84 -15.37 -2.68
N GLU A 4 -20.71 -16.68 -2.56
CA GLU A 4 -19.44 -17.36 -2.27
C GLU A 4 -18.40 -17.07 -3.37
N THR A 5 -18.78 -17.16 -4.63
CA THR A 5 -17.89 -16.83 -5.76
C THR A 5 -17.49 -15.36 -5.74
N ARG A 6 -18.43 -14.44 -5.49
CA ARG A 6 -18.10 -13.01 -5.37
C ARG A 6 -17.15 -12.74 -4.20
N SER A 7 -17.36 -13.40 -3.07
CA SER A 7 -16.50 -13.31 -1.89
C SER A 7 -15.09 -13.83 -2.17
N ALA A 8 -14.95 -14.99 -2.82
CA ALA A 8 -13.66 -15.57 -3.17
C ALA A 8 -12.84 -14.69 -4.13
N VAL A 9 -13.51 -14.10 -5.13
CA VAL A 9 -12.89 -13.12 -6.04
C VAL A 9 -12.43 -11.89 -5.26
N ALA A 10 -13.28 -11.34 -4.40
CA ALA A 10 -12.96 -10.17 -3.60
C ALA A 10 -11.75 -10.41 -2.67
N THR A 11 -11.66 -11.58 -2.04
CA THR A 11 -10.51 -11.95 -1.20
C THR A 11 -9.23 -12.05 -2.03
N THR A 12 -9.29 -12.67 -3.20
CA THR A 12 -8.12 -12.82 -4.08
C THR A 12 -7.60 -11.46 -4.57
N VAL A 13 -8.52 -10.58 -5.00
CA VAL A 13 -8.19 -9.20 -5.41
C VAL A 13 -7.62 -8.42 -4.22
N SER A 14 -8.21 -8.56 -3.04
CA SER A 14 -7.74 -7.88 -1.82
C SER A 14 -6.33 -8.31 -1.42
N ALA A 15 -6.00 -9.60 -1.54
CA ALA A 15 -4.66 -10.11 -1.25
C ALA A 15 -3.62 -9.55 -2.24
N GLY A 16 -3.95 -9.50 -3.54
CA GLY A 16 -3.09 -8.90 -4.56
C GLY A 16 -2.84 -7.41 -4.33
N LEU A 17 -3.91 -6.65 -4.06
CA LEU A 17 -3.80 -5.21 -3.77
C LEU A 17 -2.99 -4.94 -2.51
N THR A 18 -3.16 -5.74 -1.47
CA THR A 18 -2.39 -5.61 -0.22
C THR A 18 -0.89 -5.76 -0.48
N MET A 19 -0.51 -6.74 -1.30
CA MET A 19 0.90 -6.90 -1.68
C MET A 19 1.42 -5.75 -2.53
N LEU A 20 0.63 -5.31 -3.52
CA LEU A 20 0.98 -4.17 -4.36
C LEU A 20 1.26 -2.92 -3.51
N TYR A 21 0.36 -2.63 -2.57
CA TYR A 21 0.48 -1.48 -1.67
C TYR A 21 1.73 -1.58 -0.79
N TRP A 22 2.06 -2.77 -0.30
CA TRP A 22 3.31 -2.96 0.43
C TRP A 22 4.55 -2.67 -0.43
N HIS A 23 4.60 -3.22 -1.66
CA HIS A 23 5.73 -2.99 -2.57
C HIS A 23 5.88 -1.52 -2.96
N ILE A 24 4.78 -0.81 -3.22
CA ILE A 24 4.80 0.63 -3.51
C ILE A 24 5.39 1.38 -2.32
N GLY A 25 4.92 1.10 -1.11
CA GLY A 25 5.43 1.70 0.11
C GLY A 25 6.93 1.50 0.29
N LYS A 26 7.39 0.25 0.13
CA LYS A 26 8.80 -0.12 0.24
C LYS A 26 9.65 0.59 -0.80
N ARG A 27 9.22 0.60 -2.06
CA ARG A 27 9.94 1.27 -3.16
C ARG A 27 10.06 2.78 -2.91
N ILE A 28 8.99 3.42 -2.46
CA ILE A 28 9.03 4.86 -2.11
C ILE A 28 9.99 5.09 -0.93
N GLN A 29 9.90 4.27 0.12
CA GLN A 29 10.79 4.39 1.27
C GLN A 29 12.27 4.25 0.88
N GLU A 30 12.60 3.23 0.09
CA GLU A 30 13.97 2.89 -0.29
C GLU A 30 14.57 3.87 -1.32
N GLU A 31 13.79 4.29 -2.31
CA GLU A 31 14.31 5.09 -3.43
C GLU A 31 14.13 6.60 -3.24
N ILE A 32 13.11 7.04 -2.49
CA ILE A 32 12.77 8.45 -2.34
C ILE A 32 13.19 8.99 -0.97
N LEU A 33 13.02 8.20 0.11
CA LEU A 33 13.21 8.70 1.48
C LEU A 33 14.60 8.38 2.10
N ARG A 34 15.29 7.33 1.67
CA ARG A 34 16.64 6.97 2.19
C ARG A 34 17.77 7.93 1.77
N GLY A 35 17.54 8.84 0.81
CA GLY A 35 18.55 9.78 0.30
C GLY A 35 18.80 11.02 1.16
N GLY A 36 18.07 11.21 2.26
CA GLY A 36 18.22 12.36 3.16
C GLY A 36 17.80 13.68 2.52
N ARG A 37 16.50 13.99 2.55
CA ARG A 37 15.90 15.34 2.43
C ARG A 37 14.42 15.21 2.73
N ALA A 38 14.07 15.40 4.00
CA ALA A 38 12.72 15.23 4.53
C ALA A 38 11.67 16.13 3.85
N GLU A 39 12.07 17.16 3.11
CA GLU A 39 11.17 18.02 2.33
C GLU A 39 11.05 17.59 0.86
N TYR A 40 12.18 17.34 0.18
CA TYR A 40 12.16 16.94 -1.24
C TYR A 40 11.44 15.61 -1.47
N GLY A 41 11.58 14.66 -0.52
CA GLY A 41 10.86 13.40 -0.57
C GLY A 41 9.34 13.56 -0.46
N GLN A 42 8.85 14.55 0.27
CA GLN A 42 7.41 14.83 0.39
C GLN A 42 6.84 15.38 -0.92
N GLU A 43 7.55 16.31 -1.57
CA GLU A 43 7.15 16.85 -2.88
C GLU A 43 7.10 15.77 -3.96
N ILE A 44 8.03 14.81 -3.93
CA ILE A 44 7.98 13.65 -4.85
C ILE A 44 6.73 12.81 -4.59
N VAL A 45 6.39 12.52 -3.33
CA VAL A 45 5.17 11.75 -2.99
C VAL A 45 3.90 12.48 -3.42
N ILE A 46 3.88 13.83 -3.33
CA ILE A 46 2.79 14.66 -3.84
C ILE A 46 2.67 14.50 -5.36
N SER A 47 3.75 14.69 -6.12
CA SER A 47 3.73 14.56 -7.59
C SER A 47 3.32 13.16 -8.03
N LEU A 48 3.94 12.14 -7.43
CA LEU A 48 3.65 10.74 -7.70
C LEU A 48 2.18 10.40 -7.40
N GLY A 49 1.64 10.93 -6.30
CA GLY A 49 0.23 10.76 -5.96
C GLY A 49 -0.70 11.36 -7.01
N ARG A 50 -0.37 12.54 -7.55
CA ARG A 50 -1.15 13.18 -8.62
C ARG A 50 -1.11 12.35 -9.91
N GLU A 51 0.08 11.91 -10.32
CA GLU A 51 0.28 11.11 -11.53
C GLU A 51 -0.45 9.78 -11.45
N LEU A 52 -0.22 9.01 -10.38
CA LEU A 52 -0.88 7.72 -10.19
C LEU A 52 -2.39 7.85 -10.00
N THR A 53 -2.88 8.94 -9.39
CA THR A 53 -4.33 9.17 -9.30
C THR A 53 -4.94 9.49 -10.66
N ALA A 54 -4.24 10.23 -11.52
CA ALA A 54 -4.71 10.51 -12.87
C ALA A 54 -4.77 9.22 -13.72
N GLU A 55 -3.82 8.30 -13.55
CA GLU A 55 -3.75 7.06 -14.32
C GLU A 55 -4.63 5.94 -13.76
N PHE A 56 -4.63 5.74 -12.44
CA PHE A 56 -5.24 4.58 -11.77
C PHE A 56 -6.38 4.92 -10.80
N GLY A 57 -6.67 6.21 -10.61
CA GLY A 57 -7.77 6.70 -9.77
C GLY A 57 -7.46 6.81 -8.28
N ARG A 58 -8.50 7.08 -7.48
CA ARG A 58 -8.41 7.50 -6.07
C ARG A 58 -7.66 6.54 -5.11
N GLY A 59 -7.42 5.30 -5.52
CA GLY A 59 -6.62 4.35 -4.74
C GLY A 59 -5.17 4.79 -4.51
N PHE A 60 -4.67 5.73 -5.33
CA PHE A 60 -3.26 6.13 -5.37
C PHE A 60 -3.03 7.60 -5.04
N GLU A 61 -4.01 8.26 -4.42
CA GLU A 61 -3.85 9.61 -3.88
C GLU A 61 -2.68 9.67 -2.89
N GLU A 62 -2.07 10.84 -2.75
CA GLU A 62 -0.94 11.09 -1.84
C GLU A 62 -1.15 10.51 -0.43
N LYS A 63 -2.36 10.65 0.12
CA LYS A 63 -2.73 10.10 1.43
C LYS A 63 -2.65 8.57 1.47
N ASN A 64 -3.00 7.89 0.38
CA ASN A 64 -2.87 6.45 0.28
C ASN A 64 -1.42 6.03 0.09
N LEU A 65 -0.62 6.76 -0.70
CA LEU A 65 0.82 6.51 -0.81
C LEU A 65 1.53 6.65 0.54
N ARG A 66 1.19 7.67 1.34
CA ARG A 66 1.73 7.79 2.71
C ARG A 66 1.41 6.59 3.60
N ARG A 67 0.18 6.05 3.51
CA ARG A 67 -0.17 4.82 4.23
C ARG A 67 0.58 3.60 3.71
N MET A 68 0.83 3.53 2.40
CA MET A 68 1.64 2.45 1.82
C MET A 68 3.07 2.49 2.39
N ILE A 69 3.66 3.68 2.49
CA ILE A 69 4.99 3.88 3.10
C ILE A 69 4.98 3.42 4.58
N GLN A 70 4.02 3.89 5.37
CA GLN A 70 3.85 3.47 6.76
C GLN A 70 3.64 1.95 6.89
N PHE A 71 2.93 1.35 5.94
CA PHE A 71 2.72 -0.08 5.90
C PHE A 71 4.02 -0.86 5.67
N ALA A 72 4.85 -0.43 4.72
CA ALA A 72 6.16 -1.03 4.50
C ALA A 72 7.13 -0.80 5.69
N GLU A 73 7.03 0.35 6.35
CA GLU A 73 7.79 0.68 7.56
C GLU A 73 7.41 -0.20 8.76
N ALA A 74 6.12 -0.38 9.01
CA ALA A 74 5.62 -1.17 10.13
C ALA A 74 5.85 -2.67 9.93
N PHE A 75 5.92 -3.14 8.69
CA PHE A 75 6.10 -4.55 8.34
C PHE A 75 7.22 -4.70 7.32
N PRO A 76 8.50 -4.63 7.73
CA PRO A 76 9.64 -4.61 6.80
C PRO A 76 9.91 -5.95 6.11
N ASP A 77 9.38 -7.05 6.66
CA ASP A 77 9.57 -8.41 6.14
C ASP A 77 8.44 -8.79 5.17
N GLU A 78 8.83 -9.07 3.93
CA GLU A 78 7.92 -9.48 2.86
C GLU A 78 7.21 -10.81 3.14
N GLU A 79 7.91 -11.75 3.81
CA GLU A 79 7.36 -13.08 4.08
C GLU A 79 6.17 -13.00 5.04
N ILE A 80 6.23 -12.08 6.01
CA ILE A 80 5.13 -11.78 6.94
C ILE A 80 3.91 -11.31 6.15
N ILE A 81 4.08 -10.41 5.18
CA ILE A 81 2.96 -9.88 4.37
C ILE A 81 2.40 -10.94 3.43
N ALA A 82 3.26 -11.75 2.81
CA ALA A 82 2.86 -12.86 1.95
C ALA A 82 2.00 -13.89 2.73
N ALA A 83 2.31 -14.11 4.01
CA ALA A 83 1.50 -14.93 4.91
C ALA A 83 0.17 -14.24 5.28
N LEU A 84 0.23 -13.03 5.82
CA LEU A 84 -0.91 -12.33 6.41
C LEU A 84 -1.95 -11.88 5.38
N ARG A 85 -1.56 -11.53 4.14
CA ARG A 85 -2.50 -11.08 3.09
C ARG A 85 -3.56 -12.12 2.71
N ARG A 86 -3.36 -13.39 3.08
CA ARG A 86 -4.34 -14.47 2.89
C ARG A 86 -5.56 -14.33 3.79
N GLN A 87 -5.42 -13.62 4.91
CA GLN A 87 -6.45 -13.44 5.93
C GLN A 87 -6.77 -11.96 6.19
N LEU A 88 -5.81 -11.06 5.95
CA LEU A 88 -5.92 -9.64 6.21
C LEU A 88 -5.98 -8.86 4.89
N SER A 89 -7.07 -8.12 4.70
CA SER A 89 -7.19 -7.12 3.63
C SER A 89 -6.50 -5.80 4.00
N TRP A 90 -6.32 -4.93 3.00
CA TRP A 90 -5.82 -3.57 3.19
C TRP A 90 -6.53 -2.78 4.32
N THR A 91 -7.83 -3.00 4.54
CA THR A 91 -8.56 -2.34 5.64
C THR A 91 -8.03 -2.76 7.01
N HIS A 92 -7.68 -4.03 7.19
CA HIS A 92 -7.09 -4.52 8.44
C HIS A 92 -5.73 -3.88 8.68
N PHE A 93 -4.87 -3.85 7.65
CA PHE A 93 -3.55 -3.21 7.77
C PHE A 93 -3.65 -1.72 8.05
N LYS A 94 -4.60 -1.01 7.43
CA LYS A 94 -4.86 0.39 7.76
C LYS A 94 -5.20 0.61 9.24
N ILE A 95 -5.92 -0.32 9.87
CA ILE A 95 -6.24 -0.23 11.31
C ILE A 95 -4.97 -0.41 12.14
N LEU A 96 -4.12 -1.38 11.79
CA LEU A 96 -2.88 -1.70 12.51
C LEU A 96 -1.81 -0.60 12.44
N ILE A 97 -1.75 0.16 11.34
CA ILE A 97 -0.78 1.27 11.19
C ILE A 97 -1.28 2.61 11.74
N LEU A 98 -2.56 2.70 12.13
CA LEU A 98 -3.16 3.88 12.74
C LEU A 98 -3.07 3.90 14.28
N SER A 99 -2.57 2.81 14.90
CA SER A 99 -2.41 2.64 16.34
C SER A 99 -1.01 2.96 16.84
#